data_AF-A0A3D0N1Y3-F1
#
_entry.id   AF-A0A3D0N1Y3-F1
#
_cell.length_a   1.000
_cell.length_b   1.000
_cell.length_c   1.000
_cell.angle_alpha   90.00
_cell.angle_beta   90.00
_cell.angle_gamma   90.00
#
_symmetry.space_group_name_H-M   'P 1'
#
loop_
_entity.id
_entity.type
_entity.pdbx_description
1 polymer ?
#
loop_
_entity_poly.entity_id
_entity_poly.type
_entity_poly.pdbx_seq_one_letter_code
_entity_poly.pdbx_strand_id
1 'polypeptide(L)'
;MKNTISNLNNNLNQNLEKKIVNNKFEKIITYGIIIAIAVSIFLRIYNLEQKNPWFDEIYSWKISNLTFTEIIFKTGQDIHPPLYYFTLKIWMSIFGDSLFAIRMLSV
;
A
#
# COMPACT_ATOMS: atom_id res chain seq x y z
N MET A 1 40.55 -42.45 14.41
CA MET A 1 39.85 -42.09 13.14
C MET A 1 38.33 -42.14 13.25
N LYS A 2 37.71 -43.22 13.76
CA LYS A 2 36.24 -43.33 13.88
C LYS A 2 35.57 -42.22 14.72
N ASN A 3 36.15 -41.82 15.86
CA ASN A 3 35.61 -40.75 16.72
C ASN A 3 35.62 -39.35 16.07
N THR A 4 36.57 -39.10 15.16
CA THR A 4 36.65 -37.80 14.46
C THR A 4 35.53 -37.67 13.44
N ILE A 5 35.24 -38.74 12.71
CA ILE A 5 34.17 -38.79 11.71
C ILE A 5 32.79 -38.72 12.38
N SER A 6 32.59 -39.41 13.52
CA SER A 6 31.32 -39.31 14.26
C SER A 6 31.04 -37.90 14.79
N ASN A 7 32.07 -37.20 15.30
CA ASN A 7 31.91 -35.83 15.79
C ASN A 7 31.61 -34.84 14.65
N LEU A 8 32.23 -35.02 13.49
CA LEU A 8 31.93 -34.23 12.29
C LEU A 8 30.48 -34.42 11.83
N ASN A 9 30.00 -35.67 11.77
CA ASN A 9 28.62 -35.98 11.39
C ASN A 9 27.61 -35.39 12.38
N ASN A 10 27.88 -35.45 13.68
CA ASN A 10 27.02 -34.85 14.70
C ASN A 10 26.94 -33.33 14.56
N ASN A 11 28.06 -32.65 14.32
CA ASN A 11 28.10 -31.20 14.11
C ASN A 11 27.37 -30.78 12.82
N LEU A 12 27.52 -31.55 11.74
CA LEU A 12 26.81 -31.32 10.48
C LEU A 12 25.30 -31.44 10.68
N ASN A 13 24.84 -32.51 11.35
CA ASN A 13 23.42 -32.70 11.64
C ASN A 13 22.85 -31.56 12.49
N GLN A 14 23.57 -31.13 13.54
CA GLN A 14 23.14 -29.98 14.35
C GLN A 14 23.07 -28.67 13.54
N ASN A 15 24.00 -28.44 12.61
CA ASN A 15 23.97 -27.27 11.75
C ASN A 15 22.82 -27.33 10.73
N LEU A 16 22.52 -28.51 10.19
CA LEU A 16 21.38 -28.73 9.29
C LEU A 16 20.06 -28.50 10.01
N GLU A 17 19.89 -29.05 11.22
CA GLU A 17 18.71 -28.84 12.04
C GLU A 17 18.50 -27.35 12.36
N LYS A 18 19.55 -26.65 12.81
CA LYS A 18 19.49 -25.20 13.05
C LYS A 18 19.09 -24.42 11.79
N LYS A 19 19.64 -24.79 10.63
CA LYS A 19 19.31 -24.14 9.35
C LYS A 19 17.85 -24.40 8.94
N ILE A 20 17.34 -25.62 9.12
CA ILE A 20 15.94 -25.96 8.83
C ILE A 20 15.00 -25.18 9.74
N VAL A 21 15.31 -25.13 11.04
CA VAL A 21 14.53 -24.39 12.04
C VAL A 21 14.51 -22.90 11.71
N ASN A 22 15.67 -22.28 11.45
CA ASN A 22 15.77 -20.86 11.08
C ASN A 22 14.97 -20.55 9.81
N ASN A 23 15.12 -21.35 8.75
CA ASN A 23 14.35 -21.18 7.51
C ASN A 23 12.83 -21.28 7.74
N LYS A 24 12.39 -22.14 8.66
CA LYS A 24 10.96 -22.26 9.01
C LYS A 24 10.48 -21.00 9.76
N PHE A 25 11.26 -20.49 10.71
CA PHE A 25 10.94 -19.25 11.41
C PHE A 25 10.88 -18.04 10.48
N GLU A 26 11.85 -17.88 9.57
CA GLU A 26 11.85 -16.81 8.57
C GLU A 26 10.61 -16.84 7.67
N LYS A 27 10.19 -18.04 7.24
CA LYS A 27 8.95 -18.20 6.46
C LYS A 27 7.72 -17.81 7.26
N ILE A 28 7.61 -18.21 8.53
CA ILE A 28 6.48 -17.84 9.40
C ILE A 28 6.39 -16.33 9.55
N ILE A 29 7.52 -15.66 9.81
CA ILE A 29 7.57 -14.19 9.92
C ILE A 29 7.17 -13.55 8.59
N THR A 30 7.70 -14.02 7.47
CA THR A 30 7.38 -13.50 6.14
C THR A 30 5.89 -13.62 5.84
N TYR A 31 5.29 -14.78 6.07
CA TYR A 31 3.84 -14.97 5.88
C TYR A 31 3.04 -14.11 6.85
N GLY A 32 3.47 -13.98 8.10
CA GLY A 32 2.84 -13.09 9.08
C GLY A 32 2.81 -11.63 8.61
N ILE A 33 3.91 -11.12 8.06
CA ILE A 33 4.00 -9.77 7.50
C ILE A 33 3.08 -9.61 6.29
N ILE A 34 3.09 -10.58 5.36
CA ILE A 34 2.22 -10.54 4.17
C ILE A 34 0.75 -10.50 4.58
N ILE A 35 0.35 -11.33 5.56
CA ILE A 35 -1.02 -11.34 6.09
C ILE A 35 -1.36 -10.00 6.75
N ALA A 36 -0.45 -9.45 7.56
CA ALA A 36 -0.69 -8.16 8.22
C ALA A 36 -0.87 -7.02 7.20
N ILE A 37 -0.07 -6.99 6.13
CA ILE A 37 -0.21 -6.02 5.03
C ILE A 37 -1.54 -6.22 4.31
N ALA A 38 -1.89 -7.46 3.97
CA ALA A 38 -3.15 -7.77 3.29
C ALA A 38 -4.37 -7.35 4.12
N VAL A 39 -4.36 -7.65 5.43
CA VAL A 39 -5.41 -7.21 6.36
C VAL A 39 -5.46 -5.69 6.46
N SER A 40 -4.31 -5.02 6.51
CA SER A 40 -4.25 -3.55 6.57
C SER A 40 -4.85 -2.90 5.32
N ILE A 41 -4.53 -3.43 4.13
CA ILE A 41 -5.11 -2.98 2.86
C ILE A 41 -6.62 -3.22 2.86
N PHE A 42 -7.05 -4.42 3.26
CA PHE A 42 -8.47 -4.77 3.33
C PHE A 42 -9.23 -3.82 4.24
N LEU A 43 -8.74 -3.55 5.45
CA LEU A 43 -9.40 -2.65 6.41
C LEU A 43 -9.45 -1.19 5.93
N ARG A 44 -8.45 -0.74 5.17
CA ARG A 44 -8.44 0.62 4.58
C ARG A 44 -9.48 0.78 3.48
N ILE A 45 -9.65 -0.27 2.67
CA ILE A 45 -10.60 -0.26 1.54
C ILE A 45 -12.02 -0.60 2.01
N TYR A 46 -12.13 -1.38 3.08
CA TYR A 46 -13.40 -1.78 3.66
C TYR A 46 -14.19 -0.54 4.06
N ASN A 47 -15.37 -0.40 3.46
CA ASN A 47 -16.33 0.67 3.73
C ASN A 47 -15.99 2.06 3.20
N LEU A 48 -15.13 2.14 2.19
CA LEU A 48 -14.75 3.40 1.52
C LEU A 48 -15.92 4.27 1.04
N GLU A 49 -17.05 3.68 0.64
CA GLU A 49 -18.19 4.46 0.09
C GLU A 49 -19.24 4.86 1.13
N GLN A 50 -19.28 4.24 2.32
CA GLN A 50 -20.41 4.41 3.24
C GLN A 50 -20.45 5.77 3.95
N LYS A 51 -19.37 6.56 3.86
CA LYS A 51 -19.32 7.90 4.46
C LYS A 51 -19.73 8.96 3.44
N ASN A 52 -20.60 9.87 3.86
CA ASN A 52 -20.89 11.09 3.10
C ASN A 52 -19.58 11.82 2.74
N PRO A 53 -19.50 12.41 1.54
CA PRO A 53 -18.30 13.09 1.10
C PRO A 53 -18.03 14.34 1.94
N TRP A 54 -16.77 14.54 2.31
CA TRP A 54 -16.34 15.72 3.04
C TRP A 54 -16.20 16.92 2.11
N PHE A 55 -16.17 18.13 2.68
CA PHE A 55 -16.14 19.36 1.88
C PHE A 55 -14.89 19.43 0.99
N ASP A 56 -13.73 19.03 1.52
CA ASP A 56 -12.46 18.97 0.82
C ASP A 56 -12.43 17.91 -0.30
N GLU A 57 -13.13 16.78 -0.12
CA GLU A 57 -13.31 15.77 -1.17
C GLU A 57 -14.15 16.33 -2.33
N ILE A 58 -15.28 16.96 -2.02
CA ILE A 58 -16.14 17.61 -3.02
C ILE A 58 -15.39 18.74 -3.72
N TYR A 59 -14.63 19.54 -2.97
CA TYR A 59 -13.81 20.60 -3.52
C TYR A 59 -12.77 20.04 -4.49
N SER A 60 -12.03 19.02 -4.06
CA SER A 60 -11.00 18.37 -4.89
C SER A 60 -11.56 17.75 -6.15
N TRP A 61 -12.72 17.07 -6.04
CA TRP A 61 -13.44 16.55 -7.19
C TRP A 61 -13.86 17.67 -8.15
N LYS A 62 -14.44 18.76 -7.64
CA LYS A 62 -14.85 19.90 -8.49
C LYS A 62 -13.68 20.55 -9.21
N ILE A 63 -12.54 20.76 -8.54
CA ILE A 63 -11.36 21.36 -9.15
C ILE A 63 -10.78 20.42 -10.21
N SER A 64 -10.70 19.12 -9.94
CA SER A 64 -10.10 18.13 -10.86
C SER A 64 -10.92 17.92 -12.14
N ASN A 65 -12.21 18.27 -12.12
CA ASN A 65 -13.05 18.28 -13.32
C ASN A 65 -12.74 19.43 -14.30
N LEU A 66 -12.09 20.50 -13.84
CA LEU A 66 -11.72 21.64 -14.68
C LEU A 66 -10.62 21.27 -15.70
N THR A 67 -10.42 22.12 -16.71
CA THR A 67 -9.26 21.99 -17.62
C THR A 67 -7.95 22.22 -16.86
N PHE A 68 -6.84 21.71 -17.40
CA PHE A 68 -5.52 21.91 -16.77
C PHE A 68 -5.19 23.39 -16.56
N THR A 69 -5.53 24.26 -17.52
CA THR A 69 -5.32 25.70 -17.42
C THR A 69 -6.18 26.34 -16.33
N GLU A 70 -7.44 25.95 -16.21
CA GLU A 70 -8.34 26.45 -15.17
C GLU A 70 -7.90 25.99 -13.77
N ILE A 71 -7.39 24.76 -13.64
CA ILE A 71 -6.80 24.29 -12.38
C ILE A 71 -5.64 25.20 -11.98
N ILE A 72 -4.72 25.52 -12.90
CA ILE A 72 -3.60 26.44 -12.62
C ILE A 72 -4.11 27.81 -12.19
N PHE A 73 -5.05 28.38 -12.95
CA PHE A 73 -5.58 29.71 -12.66
C PHE A 73 -6.29 29.78 -11.31
N LYS A 74 -7.04 28.73 -10.95
CA LYS A 74 -7.80 28.66 -9.71
C LYS A 74 -6.91 28.38 -8.51
N THR A 75 -5.95 27.46 -8.66
CA THR A 75 -4.97 27.15 -7.61
C THR A 75 -3.93 28.24 -7.42
N GLY A 76 -3.66 29.06 -8.43
CA GLY A 76 -2.81 30.25 -8.29
C GLY A 76 -3.41 31.35 -7.41
N GLN A 77 -4.71 31.27 -7.11
CA GLN A 77 -5.42 32.14 -6.17
C GLN A 77 -5.77 31.42 -4.84
N ASP A 78 -5.39 30.14 -4.73
CA ASP A 78 -5.63 29.28 -3.58
C ASP A 78 -4.30 29.04 -2.84
N ILE A 79 -4.37 28.53 -1.60
CA ILE A 79 -3.20 28.07 -0.85
C ILE A 79 -2.75 26.67 -1.30
N HIS A 80 -3.60 25.90 -1.99
CA HIS A 80 -3.33 24.51 -2.38
C HIS A 80 -2.70 24.41 -3.78
N PRO A 81 -1.45 23.88 -3.90
CA PRO A 81 -0.80 23.72 -5.20
C PRO A 81 -1.53 22.74 -6.16
N PRO A 82 -1.38 22.90 -7.49
CA PRO A 82 -2.17 22.18 -8.48
C PRO A 82 -1.88 20.68 -8.61
N LEU A 83 -0.76 20.19 -8.07
CA LEU A 83 -0.26 18.83 -8.30
C LEU A 83 -1.30 17.76 -7.93
N TYR A 84 -1.97 17.93 -6.79
CA TYR A 84 -2.97 16.97 -6.35
C TYR A 84 -4.16 16.91 -7.31
N TYR A 85 -4.69 18.05 -7.74
CA TYR A 85 -5.82 18.11 -8.67
C TYR A 85 -5.48 17.57 -10.07
N PHE A 86 -4.24 17.75 -10.53
CA PHE A 86 -3.78 17.11 -11.76
C PHE A 86 -3.73 15.60 -11.64
N THR A 87 -3.17 15.11 -10.53
CA THR A 87 -3.08 13.68 -10.27
C THR A 87 -4.48 13.06 -10.20
N LEU A 88 -5.39 13.71 -9.46
CA LEU A 88 -6.77 13.27 -9.35
C LEU A 88 -7.52 13.34 -10.68
N LYS A 89 -7.29 14.37 -11.50
CA LYS A 89 -7.86 14.45 -12.86
C LYS A 89 -7.43 13.27 -13.74
N ILE A 90 -6.12 12.97 -13.76
CA ILE A 90 -5.58 11.84 -14.54
C ILE A 90 -6.15 10.52 -14.00
N TRP A 91 -6.19 10.37 -12.69
CA TRP A 91 -6.74 9.19 -12.03
C TRP A 91 -8.21 8.96 -12.40
N MET A 92 -9.03 10.00 -12.30
CA MET A 92 -10.45 9.95 -12.69
C MET A 92 -10.64 9.64 -14.18
N SER A 93 -9.70 10.04 -15.05
CA SER A 93 -9.76 9.68 -16.47
C SER A 93 -9.54 8.19 -16.75
N ILE A 94 -8.90 7.46 -15.82
CA ILE A 94 -8.59 6.03 -15.94
C ILE A 94 -9.64 5.19 -15.19
N PHE A 95 -10.01 5.58 -13.97
CA PHE A 95 -10.85 4.79 -13.07
C PHE A 95 -12.29 5.32 -12.91
N GLY A 96 -12.60 6.47 -13.51
CA GLY A 96 -13.89 7.14 -13.36
C GLY A 96 -13.96 8.09 -12.15
N ASP A 97 -15.12 8.69 -11.96
CA ASP A 97 -15.39 9.73 -10.95
C ASP A 97 -16.31 9.26 -9.82
N SER A 98 -16.44 7.95 -9.62
CA SER A 98 -17.16 7.40 -8.47
C SER A 98 -16.47 7.80 -7.16
N LEU A 99 -17.24 7.88 -6.07
CA LEU A 99 -16.71 8.21 -4.74
C LEU A 99 -15.60 7.23 -4.31
N PHE A 100 -15.76 5.95 -4.65
CA PHE A 100 -14.72 4.94 -4.45
C PHE A 100 -13.45 5.23 -5.26
N ALA A 101 -13.57 5.54 -6.56
CA ALA A 101 -12.41 5.83 -7.39
C ALA A 101 -11.65 7.07 -6.89
N ILE A 102 -12.36 8.14 -6.52
CA ILE A 102 -11.76 9.36 -5.97
C ILE A 102 -11.01 9.07 -4.68
N ARG A 103 -11.62 8.33 -3.75
CA ARG A 103 -11.00 8.00 -2.46
C ARG A 103 -9.87 6.97 -2.58
N MET A 104 -9.91 6.07 -3.58
CA MET A 104 -8.87 5.07 -3.81
C MET A 104 -7.50 5.71 -4.07
N LEU A 105 -7.46 6.91 -4.65
CA LEU A 105 -6.19 7.62 -4.85
C LEU A 105 -5.50 7.98 -3.53
N SER A 106 -6.26 8.19 -2.45
CA SER A 106 -5.77 8.70 -1.17
C SER A 106 -5.61 7.65 -0.07
N VAL A 107 -6.13 6.44 -0.27
CA VAL A 107 -6.29 5.39 0.77
C VAL A 107 -5.34 4.23 0.57
#